data_AF-A0AAE3A6G2-F1
#
_entry.id   AF-A0AAE3A6G2-F1
#
_cell.length_a   1.000
_cell.length_b   1.000
_cell.length_c   1.000
_cell.angle_alpha   90.00
_cell.angle_beta   90.00
_cell.angle_gamma   90.00
#
_symmetry.space_group_name_H-M   'P 1'
#
loop_
_entity.id
_entity.type
_entity.pdbx_description
1 polymer ?
#
loop_
_entity_poly.entity_id
_entity_poly.type
_entity_poly.pdbx_seq_one_letter_code
_entity_poly.pdbx_strand_id
1 'polypeptide(L)' 'MGKSYNRRFRKNGLSFMVQDTHPADRKSDTDKYYLTVNKGGIYKIVYDGITWEIPKFPTIHAAQFWALTSSDFIGTM' A
#
# COMPACT_ATOMS: atom_id res chain seq x y z
N MET A 1 -8.60 0.95 -23.53
CA MET A 1 -7.43 1.47 -22.79
C MET A 1 -7.78 1.53 -21.31
N GLY A 2 -7.24 0.63 -20.50
CA GLY A 2 -7.49 0.62 -19.05
C GLY A 2 -6.92 1.89 -18.41
N LYS A 3 -7.65 2.49 -17.46
CA LYS A 3 -7.15 3.64 -16.68
C LYS A 3 -5.81 3.25 -16.06
N SER A 4 -4.75 3.99 -16.39
CA SER A 4 -3.46 3.86 -15.71
C SER A 4 -3.57 4.53 -14.35
N TYR A 5 -3.50 3.75 -13.28
CA TYR A 5 -3.54 4.27 -11.91
C TYR A 5 -2.14 4.67 -11.46
N ASN A 6 -2.00 5.88 -10.90
CA ASN A 6 -0.71 6.36 -10.42
C ASN A 6 -0.28 5.54 -9.19
N ARG A 7 0.94 5.02 -9.17
CA ARG A 7 1.48 4.31 -8.00
C ARG A 7 1.69 5.25 -6.80
N ARG A 8 1.83 6.55 -7.01
CA ARG A 8 2.04 7.56 -5.95
C ARG A 8 0.77 8.37 -5.72
N PHE A 9 0.45 8.62 -4.46
CA PHE A 9 -0.69 9.44 -4.05
C PHE A 9 -0.46 10.05 -2.66
N ARG A 10 -1.27 11.04 -2.29
CA ARG A 10 -1.15 11.75 -1.01
C ARG A 10 -2.46 11.70 -0.24
N LYS A 11 -2.37 11.61 1.09
CA LYS A 11 -3.50 11.69 2.01
C LYS A 11 -3.00 12.18 3.38
N ASN A 12 -3.71 13.15 3.98
CA ASN A 12 -3.42 13.68 5.31
C ASN A 12 -1.95 14.09 5.53
N GLY A 13 -1.32 14.72 4.53
CA GLY A 13 0.09 15.15 4.59
C GLY A 13 1.11 14.03 4.38
N LEU A 14 0.68 12.78 4.25
CA LEU A 14 1.54 11.62 3.96
C LEU A 14 1.55 11.33 2.46
N SER A 15 2.72 10.89 1.96
CA SER A 15 2.88 10.44 0.58
C SER A 15 3.01 8.92 0.55
N PHE A 16 2.10 8.26 -0.14
CA PHE A 16 2.07 6.81 -0.31
C PHE A 16 2.63 6.41 -1.67
N MET A 17 3.20 5.22 -1.74
CA MET A 17 3.65 4.59 -2.97
C MET A 17 3.29 3.11 -2.97
N VAL A 18 2.55 2.71 -4.01
CA VAL A 18 2.26 1.31 -4.32
C VAL A 18 3.48 0.68 -4.96
N GLN A 19 3.94 -0.43 -4.39
CA GLN A 19 5.10 -1.20 -4.82
C GLN A 19 4.67 -2.59 -5.30
N ASP A 20 5.42 -3.17 -6.23
CA ASP A 20 5.22 -4.55 -6.66
C ASP A 20 5.71 -5.51 -5.56
N THR A 21 4.87 -6.47 -5.17
CA THR A 21 5.27 -7.53 -4.24
C THR A 21 6.19 -8.51 -4.97
N HIS A 22 7.34 -8.80 -4.35
CA HIS A 22 8.27 -9.79 -4.86
C HIS A 22 7.58 -11.16 -4.96
N PRO A 23 7.74 -11.94 -6.05
CA PRO A 23 7.02 -13.19 -6.24
C PRO A 23 7.14 -14.19 -5.07
N ALA A 24 8.30 -14.25 -4.42
CA ALA A 24 8.53 -15.13 -3.27
C ALA A 24 7.71 -14.74 -2.01
N ASP A 25 7.24 -13.50 -1.92
CA ASP A 25 6.47 -13.00 -0.78
C ASP A 25 4.94 -13.10 -1.00
N ARG A 26 4.52 -13.65 -2.14
CA ARG A 26 3.10 -13.78 -2.50
C ARG A 26 2.52 -15.04 -1.86
N LYS A 27 1.52 -14.87 -0.99
CA LYS A 27 0.73 -16.01 -0.47
C LYS A 27 -0.31 -16.47 -1.51
N SER A 28 -0.74 -15.56 -2.38
CA SER A 28 -1.64 -15.80 -3.51
C SER A 28 -1.16 -15.08 -4.77
N ASP A 29 -1.53 -15.59 -5.96
CA ASP A 29 -1.28 -14.92 -7.26
C ASP A 29 -1.90 -13.51 -7.36
N THR A 30 -2.86 -13.23 -6.48
CA THR A 30 -3.50 -11.92 -6.35
C THR A 30 -2.72 -10.94 -5.48
N ASP A 31 -1.64 -11.35 -4.80
CA ASP A 31 -0.89 -10.48 -3.87
C ASP A 31 0.16 -9.63 -4.58
N LYS A 32 -0.26 -8.94 -5.64
CA LYS A 32 0.65 -8.29 -6.58
C LYS A 32 1.29 -7.00 -6.06
N TYR A 33 0.61 -6.29 -5.17
CA TYR A 33 1.03 -4.97 -4.73
C TYR A 33 0.99 -4.83 -3.20
N TYR A 34 1.85 -3.98 -2.66
CA TYR A 34 1.82 -3.52 -1.27
C TYR A 34 2.08 -2.01 -1.18
N LEU A 35 1.95 -1.45 0.01
CA LEU A 35 2.08 -0.01 0.23
C LEU A 35 3.33 0.35 1.02
N THR A 36 3.94 1.46 0.63
CA THR A 36 4.93 2.19 1.43
C THR A 36 4.45 3.61 1.65
N VAL A 37 4.88 4.24 2.74
CA VAL A 37 4.56 5.62 3.06
C VAL A 37 5.83 6.39 3.40
N ASN A 38 5.97 7.59 2.85
CA ASN A 38 7.04 8.51 3.20
C ASN A 38 6.71 9.17 4.54
N LYS A 39 7.56 8.94 5.54
CA LYS A 39 7.51 9.56 6.85
C LYS A 39 8.87 10.16 7.17
N GLY A 40 8.94 11.49 7.15
CA GLY A 40 10.20 12.21 7.40
C GLY A 40 11.28 11.94 6.36
N GLY A 41 10.93 11.77 5.09
CA GLY A 41 11.87 11.52 4.00
C GLY A 41 12.21 10.04 3.79
N ILE A 42 11.84 9.16 4.71
CA ILE A 42 12.11 7.71 4.64
C ILE A 42 10.82 6.99 4.22
N TYR A 43 10.93 6.10 3.24
CA TYR A 43 9.83 5.20 2.86
C TYR A 43 9.79 4.01 3.80
N LYS A 44 8.66 3.85 4.49
CA LYS A 44 8.36 2.80 5.45
C LYS A 44 7.28 1.88 4.91
N ILE A 45 7.29 0.61 5.32
CA ILE A 45 6.23 -0.33 4.93
C ILE A 45 4.96 0.01 5.71
N VAL A 46 3.82 -0.07 5.02
CA VAL A 46 2.51 0.09 5.63
C VAL A 46 2.02 -1.25 6.14
N TYR A 47 1.51 -1.25 7.37
CA TYR A 47 0.89 -2.40 8.02
C TYR A 47 -0.56 -2.08 8.34
N ASP A 48 -1.41 -3.11 8.31
CA ASP A 48 -2.69 -3.08 8.98
C ASP A 48 -2.43 -2.99 10.50
N GLY A 49 -2.92 -1.93 11.13
CA GLY A 49 -2.68 -1.62 12.54
C GLY A 49 -3.46 -2.51 13.51
N ILE A 50 -4.37 -3.35 13.01
CA ILE A 50 -5.12 -4.33 13.80
C ILE A 50 -4.38 -5.67 13.76
N THR A 51 -4.09 -6.18 12.56
CA THR A 51 -3.49 -7.53 12.40
C THR A 51 -1.97 -7.52 12.35
N TRP A 52 -1.35 -6.34 12.23
CA TRP A 52 0.10 -6.16 12.01
C TRP A 52 0.63 -6.87 10.76
N GLU A 53 -0.25 -7.22 9.82
CA GLU A 53 0.13 -7.80 8.55
C GLU A 53 0.38 -6.71 7.49
N ILE A 54 1.20 -7.03 6.49
CA ILE A 54 1.39 -6.17 5.33
C ILE A 54 0.22 -6.43 4.38
N PRO A 55 -0.70 -5.48 4.17
CA PRO A 55 -1.82 -5.70 3.27
C PRO A 55 -1.31 -5.81 1.83
N LYS A 56 -1.77 -6.86 1.14
CA LYS A 56 -1.43 -7.16 -0.26
C LYS A 56 -2.66 -6.98 -1.14
N PHE A 57 -2.46 -6.51 -2.36
CA PHE A 57 -3.55 -6.11 -3.24
C PHE A 57 -3.39 -6.64 -4.67
N PRO A 58 -4.50 -6.98 -5.36
CA PRO A 58 -4.46 -7.45 -6.74
C PRO A 58 -4.23 -6.33 -7.75
N THR A 59 -4.55 -5.09 -7.40
CA THR A 59 -4.43 -3.93 -8.27
C THR A 59 -3.92 -2.70 -7.52
N ILE A 60 -3.30 -1.78 -8.26
CA ILE A 60 -2.91 -0.46 -7.73
C ILE A 60 -4.13 0.26 -7.16
N HIS A 61 -5.29 0.18 -7.82
CA HIS A 61 -6.51 0.84 -7.38
C HIS A 61 -7.00 0.30 -6.03
N ALA A 62 -6.97 -1.02 -5.82
CA ALA A 62 -7.33 -1.62 -4.54
C ALA A 62 -6.41 -1.16 -3.40
N ALA A 63 -5.09 -1.09 -3.66
CA ALA A 63 -4.13 -0.57 -2.70
C ALA A 63 -4.40 0.90 -2.33
N GLN A 64 -4.65 1.75 -3.34
CA GLN A 64 -5.00 3.15 -3.12
C GLN A 64 -6.29 3.31 -2.33
N PHE A 65 -7.34 2.60 -2.74
CA PHE A 65 -8.65 2.65 -2.10
C PHE A 65 -8.53 2.29 -0.62
N TRP A 66 -7.85 1.18 -0.32
CA TRP A 66 -7.62 0.75 1.06
C TRP A 66 -6.87 1.81 1.87
N ALA A 67 -5.80 2.40 1.36
CA ALA A 67 -5.06 3.44 2.10
C ALA A 67 -5.89 4.71 2.36
N LEU A 68 -6.86 5.00 1.49
CA LEU A 68 -7.75 6.16 1.62
C LEU A 68 -8.89 5.91 2.62
N THR A 69 -9.34 4.66 2.76
CA THR A 69 -10.47 4.29 3.62
C THR A 69 -10.06 3.73 4.97
N SER A 70 -8.90 3.08 5.05
CA SER A 70 -8.40 2.39 6.25
C SER A 70 -7.40 3.25 7.05
N SER A 71 -7.35 4.57 6.82
CA SER A 71 -6.31 5.46 7.37
C SER A 71 -6.20 5.42 8.89
N ASP A 72 -7.32 5.18 9.56
CA ASP A 72 -7.42 5.18 11.02
C ASP A 72 -6.75 3.94 11.64
N PHE A 73 -6.41 2.96 10.81
CA PHE A 73 -5.81 1.69 11.20
C PHE A 73 -4.47 1.46 10.48
N ILE A 74 -3.74 2.51 10.09
CA ILE A 74 -2.43 2.34 9.43
C ILE A 74 -1.30 2.38 10.46
N GLY A 75 -0.59 1.26 10.60
CA GLY A 75 0.71 1.19 11.25
C GLY A 75 1.85 1.47 10.27
N THR A 76 2.93 2.11 10.73
CA THR A 76 4.16 2.34 9.94
C THR A 76 5.38 1.91 10.74
N MET A 77 6.17 0.96 10.24
CA MET A 77 7.51 0.65 10.78
C MET A 77 8.60 1.08 9.80
#